data_AF-A0A645CIB1-F1
#
_entry.id   AF-A0A645CIB1-F1
#
_cell.length_a   1.000
_cell.length_b   1.000
_cell.length_c   1.000
_cell.angle_alpha   90.00
_cell.angle_beta   90.00
_cell.angle_gamma   90.00
#
_symmetry.space_group_name_H-M   'P 1'
#
loop_
_entity.id
_entity.type
_entity.pdbx_description
1 polymer ?
#
loop_
_entity_poly.entity_id
_entity_poly.type
_entity_poly.pdbx_seq_one_letter_code
_entity_poly.pdbx_strand_id
1 'polypeptide(L)'
;MTIPQTIKIRDRELNKCFTLKKGSIKLNGIQTLEYLRYRSDGKGDIGRVYRQQEFIKDLQSSFLKLENVPLIPKAYLAIRDDIKTDMDASDMASYFISGYKLRNNFEYHTLKGYSKFIDKVSYYILYQSSIKSIKDVLK
;
A
#
# COMPACT_ATOMS: atom_id res chain seq x y z
N MET A 1 -11.78 3.77 2.87
CA MET A 1 -11.14 3.69 1.55
C MET A 1 -12.10 4.08 0.46
N THR A 2 -11.60 4.82 -0.52
CA THR A 2 -12.39 5.24 -1.69
C THR A 2 -12.03 4.37 -2.89
N ILE A 3 -13.02 3.64 -3.41
CA ILE A 3 -12.85 2.81 -4.60
C ILE A 3 -13.32 3.59 -5.84
N PRO A 4 -12.49 3.75 -6.88
CA PRO A 4 -12.81 4.61 -8.03
C PRO A 4 -13.90 4.05 -8.95
N GLN A 5 -14.06 2.72 -8.99
CA GLN A 5 -15.04 2.03 -9.82
C GLN A 5 -15.44 0.69 -9.19
N THR A 6 -16.63 0.18 -9.49
CA THR A 6 -17.05 -1.13 -8.97
C THR A 6 -16.17 -2.24 -9.52
N ILE A 7 -15.59 -3.06 -8.65
CA ILE A 7 -14.70 -4.16 -9.00
C ILE A 7 -15.37 -5.47 -8.61
N LYS A 8 -15.34 -6.44 -9.53
CA LYS A 8 -15.73 -7.83 -9.27
C LYS A 8 -14.47 -8.69 -9.29
N ILE A 9 -14.22 -9.38 -8.18
CA ILE A 9 -13.04 -10.21 -8.00
C ILE A 9 -13.51 -11.65 -7.83
N ARG A 10 -12.89 -12.58 -8.55
CA ARG A 10 -13.07 -14.01 -8.33
C ARG A 10 -11.75 -14.54 -7.79
N ASP A 11 -11.75 -14.86 -6.51
CA ASP A 11 -10.62 -15.50 -5.86
C ASP A 11 -10.73 -17.02 -6.03
N ARG A 12 -9.74 -17.61 -6.70
CA ARG A 12 -9.66 -19.06 -6.93
C ARG A 12 -9.15 -19.80 -5.71
N GLU A 13 -8.28 -19.18 -4.91
CA GLU A 13 -7.70 -19.77 -3.69
C GLU A 13 -8.79 -19.91 -2.63
N LEU A 14 -9.64 -18.88 -2.48
CA LEU A 14 -10.75 -18.88 -1.53
C LEU A 14 -12.06 -19.46 -2.07
N ASN A 15 -12.12 -19.81 -3.36
CA ASN A 15 -13.34 -20.19 -4.08
C ASN A 15 -14.52 -19.22 -3.83
N LYS A 16 -14.23 -17.90 -3.89
CA LYS A 16 -15.19 -16.83 -3.53
C LYS A 16 -15.21 -15.71 -4.55
N CYS A 17 -16.38 -15.07 -4.68
CA CYS A 17 -16.55 -13.86 -5.48
C CYS A 17 -16.79 -12.66 -4.57
N PHE A 18 -16.01 -11.60 -4.77
CA PHE A 18 -16.15 -10.33 -4.05
C PHE A 18 -16.65 -9.25 -5.01
N THR A 19 -17.61 -8.45 -4.57
CA THR A 19 -18.04 -7.26 -5.29
C THR A 19 -17.78 -6.04 -4.42
N LEU A 20 -16.82 -5.22 -4.84
CA LEU A 20 -16.44 -3.99 -4.16
C LEU A 20 -17.08 -2.82 -4.91
N LYS A 21 -18.04 -2.14 -4.28
CA LYS A 21 -18.77 -1.03 -4.92
C LYS A 21 -17.91 0.22 -5.00
N LYS A 22 -18.11 1.01 -6.07
CA LYS A 22 -17.55 2.37 -6.19
C LYS A 22 -17.95 3.24 -4.99
N GLY A 23 -17.04 4.11 -4.55
CA GLY A 23 -17.27 5.10 -3.50
C GLY A 23 -16.51 4.82 -2.21
N SER A 24 -16.85 5.55 -1.16
CA SER A 24 -16.28 5.35 0.17
C SER A 24 -16.88 4.09 0.80
N ILE A 25 -16.02 3.12 1.12
CA ILE A 25 -16.42 1.84 1.70
C ILE A 25 -15.44 1.43 2.80
N LYS A 26 -15.98 0.74 3.82
CA LYS A 26 -15.21 0.05 4.85
C LYS A 26 -14.97 -1.38 4.39
N LEU A 27 -13.70 -1.75 4.23
CA LEU A 27 -13.29 -3.09 3.84
C LEU A 27 -12.79 -3.85 5.06
N ASN A 28 -13.09 -5.15 5.14
CA ASN A 28 -12.45 -6.05 6.10
C ASN A 28 -11.08 -6.53 5.56
N GLY A 29 -10.36 -7.36 6.33
CA GLY A 29 -9.02 -7.85 5.96
C GLY A 29 -8.99 -8.58 4.61
N ILE A 30 -9.94 -9.51 4.38
CA ILE A 30 -10.01 -10.29 3.13
C ILE A 30 -10.36 -9.38 1.95
N GLN A 31 -11.37 -8.50 2.10
CA GLN A 31 -11.75 -7.57 1.04
C GLN A 31 -10.63 -6.58 0.70
N THR A 32 -9.87 -6.14 1.70
CA THR A 32 -8.70 -5.28 1.53
C THR A 32 -7.62 -6.02 0.76
N LEU A 33 -7.29 -7.27 1.15
CA LEU A 33 -6.32 -8.10 0.45
C LEU A 33 -6.68 -8.28 -1.02
N GLU A 34 -7.94 -8.63 -1.30
CA GLU A 34 -8.43 -8.82 -2.66
C GLU A 34 -8.37 -7.53 -3.50
N TYR A 35 -8.76 -6.40 -2.90
CA TYR A 35 -8.64 -5.09 -3.56
C TYR A 35 -7.19 -4.75 -3.92
N LEU A 36 -6.26 -5.02 -3.00
CA LEU A 36 -4.83 -4.77 -3.19
C LEU A 36 -4.18 -5.73 -4.19
N ARG A 37 -4.69 -6.95 -4.35
CA ARG A 37 -4.19 -7.94 -5.33
C ARG A 37 -4.74 -7.75 -6.74
N TYR A 38 -5.85 -7.04 -6.90
CA TYR A 38 -6.54 -6.87 -8.18
C TYR A 38 -5.64 -6.31 -9.30
N ARG A 39 -5.77 -6.81 -10.55
CA ARG A 39 -4.97 -6.39 -11.73
C ARG A 39 -5.77 -6.18 -13.02
N SER A 40 -7.06 -6.51 -13.03
CA SER A 40 -7.88 -6.54 -14.26
C SER A 40 -8.52 -5.18 -14.61
N ASP A 41 -7.99 -4.07 -14.09
CA ASP A 41 -8.41 -2.69 -14.42
C ASP A 41 -7.69 -2.12 -15.67
N GLY A 42 -6.92 -2.94 -16.39
CA GLY A 42 -6.14 -2.49 -17.55
C GLY A 42 -4.90 -1.66 -17.21
N LYS A 43 -4.65 -1.40 -15.92
CA LYS A 43 -3.46 -0.64 -15.44
C LYS A 43 -2.37 -1.56 -14.90
N GLY A 44 -2.62 -2.86 -14.83
CA GLY A 44 -1.67 -3.88 -14.42
C GLY A 44 -1.02 -3.56 -13.07
N ASP A 45 0.31 -3.61 -13.05
CA ASP A 45 1.09 -3.46 -11.81
C ASP A 45 1.15 -2.01 -11.31
N ILE A 46 1.06 -1.04 -12.23
CA ILE A 46 0.99 0.38 -11.86
C ILE A 46 -0.34 0.69 -11.16
N GLY A 47 -1.45 0.12 -11.65
CA GLY A 47 -2.74 0.19 -10.96
C GLY A 47 -2.69 -0.43 -9.56
N ARG A 48 -1.97 -1.56 -9.43
CA ARG A 48 -1.76 -2.23 -8.14
C ARG A 48 -0.96 -1.36 -7.16
N VAL A 49 0.17 -0.81 -7.58
CA VAL A 49 1.00 0.08 -6.76
C VAL A 49 0.20 1.30 -6.30
N TYR A 50 -0.59 1.91 -7.20
CA TYR A 50 -1.46 3.03 -6.85
C TYR A 50 -2.46 2.65 -5.74
N ARG A 51 -3.14 1.51 -5.85
CA ARG A 51 -4.09 1.05 -4.82
C ARG A 51 -3.42 0.77 -3.47
N GLN A 52 -2.20 0.22 -3.49
CA GLN A 52 -1.40 0.01 -2.28
C GLN A 52 -0.98 1.33 -1.65
N GLN A 53 -0.59 2.34 -2.44
CA GLN A 53 -0.27 3.67 -1.94
C GLN A 53 -1.50 4.36 -1.31
N GLU A 54 -2.66 4.30 -1.95
CA GLU A 54 -3.91 4.84 -1.38
C GLU A 54 -4.30 4.12 -0.09
N PHE A 55 -4.11 2.81 -0.01
CA PHE A 55 -4.30 2.06 1.24
C PHE A 55 -3.34 2.51 2.34
N ILE A 56 -2.05 2.69 2.04
CA ILE A 56 -1.07 3.17 3.01
C ILE A 56 -1.44 4.57 3.51
N LYS A 57 -1.92 5.47 2.63
CA LYS A 57 -2.41 6.80 3.01
C LYS A 57 -3.59 6.72 3.98
N ASP A 58 -4.59 5.90 3.66
CA ASP A 58 -5.76 5.68 4.52
C ASP A 58 -5.36 5.07 5.86
N LEU A 59 -4.46 4.07 5.84
CA LEU A 59 -3.94 3.39 7.02
C LEU A 59 -3.18 4.38 7.90
N GLN A 60 -2.30 5.18 7.31
CA GLN A 60 -1.54 6.22 8.00
C GLN A 60 -2.47 7.26 8.64
N SER A 61 -3.46 7.76 7.90
CA SER A 61 -4.45 8.72 8.42
C SER A 61 -5.22 8.15 9.61
N SER A 62 -5.55 6.86 9.57
CA SER A 62 -6.19 6.17 10.70
C SER A 62 -5.22 5.94 11.87
N PHE A 63 -4.01 5.47 11.59
CA PHE A 63 -2.99 5.11 12.59
C PHE A 63 -2.48 6.32 13.37
N LEU A 64 -2.36 7.48 12.70
CA LEU A 64 -1.88 8.72 13.31
C LEU A 64 -2.98 9.52 14.03
N LYS A 65 -4.21 9.00 14.15
CA LYS A 65 -5.22 9.64 15.01
C LYS A 65 -4.85 9.43 16.48
N LEU A 66 -4.89 10.51 17.27
CA LEU A 66 -4.56 10.46 18.70
C LEU A 66 -5.40 9.44 19.48
N GLU A 67 -6.68 9.28 19.13
CA GLU A 67 -7.58 8.29 19.73
C GLU A 67 -7.12 6.84 19.52
N ASN A 68 -6.32 6.58 18.48
CA ASN A 68 -5.82 5.25 18.13
C ASN A 68 -4.43 4.95 18.71
N VAL A 69 -3.76 5.90 19.37
CA VAL A 69 -2.44 5.69 20.00
C VAL A 69 -2.44 4.46 20.94
N PRO A 70 -3.46 4.25 21.80
CA PRO A 70 -3.48 3.08 22.69
C PRO A 70 -3.64 1.74 21.95
N LEU A 71 -4.06 1.75 20.68
CA LEU A 71 -4.22 0.53 19.87
C LEU A 71 -2.90 0.06 19.25
N ILE A 72 -1.88 0.91 19.19
CA ILE A 72 -0.62 0.61 18.51
C ILE A 72 0.09 -0.60 19.11
N PRO A 73 0.29 -0.70 20.45
CA PRO A 73 0.91 -1.88 21.03
C PRO A 73 0.11 -3.16 20.78
N LYS A 74 -1.23 -3.08 20.80
CA LYS A 74 -2.11 -4.22 20.52
C LYS A 74 -1.98 -4.68 19.07
N ALA A 75 -1.94 -3.73 18.12
CA ALA A 75 -1.75 -4.02 16.70
C ALA A 75 -0.38 -4.68 16.46
N TYR A 76 0.68 -4.18 17.08
CA TYR A 76 2.02 -4.79 17.00
C TYR A 76 2.01 -6.22 17.53
N LEU A 77 1.50 -6.45 18.74
CA LEU A 77 1.44 -7.79 19.33
C LEU A 77 0.63 -8.78 18.49
N ALA A 78 -0.40 -8.30 17.77
CA ALA A 78 -1.23 -9.14 16.91
C ALA A 78 -0.56 -9.54 15.60
N ILE A 79 0.46 -8.81 15.12
CA ILE A 79 1.09 -9.03 13.81
C ILE A 79 2.58 -9.40 13.88
N ARG A 80 3.22 -9.24 15.04
CA ARG A 80 4.68 -9.38 15.18
C ARG A 80 5.23 -10.76 14.77
N ASP A 81 4.43 -11.81 14.94
CA ASP A 81 4.85 -13.18 14.62
C ASP A 81 4.61 -13.49 13.12
N ASP A 82 3.78 -12.70 12.44
CA ASP A 82 3.46 -12.81 11.01
C ASP A 82 4.27 -11.84 10.13
N ILE A 83 4.98 -10.88 10.74
CA ILE A 83 5.79 -9.87 10.05
C ILE A 83 7.27 -10.03 10.43
N LYS A 84 8.10 -10.32 9.43
CA LYS A 84 9.55 -10.29 9.58
C LYS A 84 10.05 -8.85 9.43
N THR A 85 10.58 -8.29 10.51
CA THR A 85 11.19 -6.95 10.57
C THR A 85 12.44 -6.96 11.45
N ASP A 86 13.37 -6.06 11.19
CA ASP A 86 14.54 -5.78 12.04
C ASP A 86 14.29 -4.65 13.05
N MET A 87 13.16 -3.94 12.94
CA MET A 87 12.75 -2.90 13.88
C MET A 87 12.37 -3.49 15.24
N ASP A 88 12.98 -2.99 16.31
CA ASP A 88 12.58 -3.33 17.66
C ASP A 88 11.41 -2.45 18.17
N ALA A 89 10.98 -2.69 19.42
CA ALA A 89 9.91 -1.91 20.06
C ALA A 89 10.22 -0.40 20.15
N SER A 90 11.49 -0.04 20.36
CA SER A 90 11.98 1.34 20.49
C SER A 90 12.01 2.05 19.13
N ASP A 91 12.45 1.37 18.09
CA ASP A 91 12.43 1.86 16.70
C ASP A 91 11.01 2.21 16.28
N MET A 92 10.07 1.28 16.48
CA MET A 92 8.66 1.51 16.11
C MET A 92 8.06 2.69 16.88
N ALA A 93 8.33 2.82 18.19
CA ALA A 93 7.86 3.95 18.97
C ALA A 93 8.45 5.29 18.47
N SER A 94 9.75 5.30 18.14
CA SER A 94 10.44 6.48 17.62
C SER A 94 9.91 6.88 16.23
N TYR A 95 9.66 5.91 15.35
CA TYR A 95 9.05 6.16 14.04
C TYR A 95 7.61 6.61 14.15
N PHE A 96 6.85 6.10 15.12
CA PHE A 96 5.50 6.59 15.38
C PHE A 96 5.51 8.09 15.72
N ILE A 97 6.37 8.51 16.65
CA ILE A 97 6.50 9.92 17.04
C ILE A 97 6.90 10.79 15.84
N SER A 98 7.89 10.34 15.06
CA SER A 98 8.34 11.05 13.86
C SER A 98 7.24 11.15 12.81
N GLY A 99 6.54 10.04 12.54
CA GLY A 99 5.42 9.98 11.62
C GLY A 99 4.26 10.87 12.03
N TYR A 100 3.94 10.95 13.33
CA TYR A 100 2.93 11.86 13.85
C TYR A 100 3.33 13.34 13.66
N LYS A 101 4.58 13.70 13.96
CA LYS A 101 5.09 15.06 13.70
C LYS A 101 4.98 15.44 12.22
N LEU A 102 5.30 14.50 11.33
CA LEU A 102 5.30 14.68 9.88
C LEU A 102 3.95 14.38 9.20
N ARG A 103 2.86 14.13 9.94
CA ARG A 103 1.57 13.62 9.40
C ARG A 103 0.99 14.36 8.18
N ASN A 104 1.33 15.65 8.00
CA ASN A 104 0.86 16.46 6.88
C ASN A 104 1.87 16.56 5.72
N ASN A 105 3.06 15.98 5.87
CA ASN A 105 4.21 16.14 4.98
C ASN A 105 4.67 14.78 4.44
N PHE A 106 3.73 13.97 3.95
CA PHE A 106 4.03 12.70 3.31
C PHE A 106 3.88 12.81 1.80
N GLU A 107 4.94 12.45 1.09
CA GLU A 107 4.95 12.34 -0.35
C GLU A 107 5.03 10.87 -0.77
N TYR A 108 4.33 10.55 -1.86
CA TYR A 108 4.25 9.20 -2.40
C TYR A 108 4.73 9.23 -3.84
N HIS A 109 5.77 8.46 -4.11
CA HIS A 109 6.44 8.44 -5.41
C HIS A 109 6.39 7.05 -6.01
N THR A 110 6.19 6.98 -7.33
CA THR A 110 6.24 5.74 -8.11
C THR A 110 7.24 5.93 -9.23
N LEU A 111 8.24 5.05 -9.31
CA LEU A 111 9.25 5.10 -10.36
C LEU A 111 8.60 4.85 -11.73
N LYS A 112 8.84 5.78 -12.66
CA LYS A 112 8.33 5.71 -14.03
C LYS A 112 9.23 4.86 -14.89
N GLY A 113 8.62 4.09 -15.78
CA GLY A 113 9.29 3.18 -16.67
C GLY A 113 8.37 2.73 -17.80
N TYR A 114 8.80 1.69 -18.51
CA TYR A 114 8.05 1.08 -19.59
C TYR A 114 8.20 -0.44 -19.55
N SER A 115 7.21 -1.14 -20.10
CA SER A 115 7.26 -2.60 -20.20
C SER A 115 8.11 -3.01 -21.39
N LYS A 116 9.01 -3.97 -21.21
CA LYS A 116 9.81 -4.56 -22.28
C LYS A 116 9.95 -6.06 -22.04
N PHE A 117 9.76 -6.85 -23.09
CA PHE A 117 10.12 -8.26 -23.06
C PHE A 117 11.60 -8.43 -23.39
N ILE A 118 12.34 -9.14 -22.54
CA ILE A 118 13.72 -9.55 -22.74
C ILE A 118 13.77 -11.05 -22.53
N ASP A 119 14.21 -11.81 -23.54
CA ASP A 119 14.24 -13.28 -23.51
C ASP A 119 12.93 -13.93 -23.07
N LYS A 120 11.82 -13.42 -23.61
CA LYS A 120 10.43 -13.84 -23.31
C LYS A 120 9.95 -13.55 -21.87
N VAL A 121 10.74 -12.87 -21.05
CA VAL A 121 10.36 -12.43 -19.70
C VAL A 121 9.96 -10.97 -19.73
N SER A 122 8.86 -10.62 -19.05
CA SER A 122 8.37 -9.24 -18.95
C SER A 122 9.15 -8.47 -17.88
N TYR A 123 9.77 -7.35 -18.28
CA TYR A 123 10.47 -6.42 -17.39
C TYR A 123 9.77 -5.06 -17.39
N TYR A 124 9.82 -4.38 -16.24
CA TYR A 124 9.50 -2.96 -16.14
C TYR A 124 10.80 -2.16 -16.04
N ILE A 125 11.21 -1.58 -17.16
CA ILE A 125 12.48 -0.85 -17.28
C ILE A 125 12.26 0.59 -16.85
N LEU A 126 13.02 1.01 -15.84
CA LEU A 126 12.93 2.36 -15.28
C LEU A 126 13.60 3.40 -16.19
N TYR A 127 12.99 4.57 -16.30
CA TYR A 127 13.64 5.72 -16.94
C TYR A 127 14.76 6.24 -16.03
N GLN A 128 15.93 6.49 -16.61
CA GLN A 128 17.04 7.08 -15.87
C GLN A 128 16.70 8.47 -15.30
N SER A 129 15.88 9.24 -16.02
CA SER A 129 15.34 10.52 -15.53
C SER A 129 14.49 10.35 -14.28
N SER A 130 13.66 9.29 -14.22
CA SER A 130 12.84 8.99 -13.03
C SER A 130 13.71 8.60 -11.84
N ILE A 131 14.74 7.78 -12.06
CA ILE A 131 15.68 7.39 -10.99
C ILE A 131 16.41 8.63 -10.47
N LYS A 132 16.93 9.47 -11.37
CA LYS A 132 17.65 10.71 -11.00
C LYS A 132 16.75 11.64 -10.18
N SER A 133 15.52 11.87 -10.65
CA SER A 133 14.54 12.70 -9.93
C SER A 133 14.29 12.22 -8.51
N ILE A 134 14.08 10.91 -8.30
CA ILE A 134 13.84 10.38 -6.95
C ILE A 134 15.11 10.42 -6.08
N LYS A 135 16.30 10.22 -6.67
CA LYS A 135 17.56 10.40 -5.94
C LYS A 135 17.73 11.83 -5.43
N ASP A 136 17.32 12.83 -6.21
CA ASP A 136 17.43 14.23 -5.79
C ASP A 136 16.41 14.60 -4.70
N VAL A 137 15.27 13.90 -4.62
CA VAL A 137 14.29 14.04 -3.53
C VAL A 137 14.74 13.38 -2.23
N LEU A 138 15.49 12.26 -2.31
CA LEU A 138 15.90 11.46 -1.15
C LEU A 138 17.30 11.80 -0.59
N LYS A 139 18.01 12.75 -1.20
CA LYS A 139 19.31 13.25 -0.70
C LYS A 139 19.13 14.19 0.48
#